data_AF-A0A1A8KKI5-F1
#
_entry.id   AF-A0A1A8KKI5-F1
#
_cell.length_a   1.000
_cell.length_b   1.000
_cell.length_c   1.000
_cell.angle_alpha   90.00
_cell.angle_beta   90.00
_cell.angle_gamma   90.00
#
_symmetry.space_group_name_H-M   'P 1'
#
loop_
_entity.id
_entity.type
_entity.pdbx_description
1 polymer ?
#
loop_
_entity_poly.entity_id
_entity_poly.type
_entity_poly.pdbx_seq_one_letter_code
_entity_poly.pdbx_strand_id
1 'polypeptide(L)'
;LTAACKHLHRQQHETGAKGRGSLVTLLSKDTFNKVVDVISQLIKAIIAEEVRQAGMFSVQSDTTQDVSSKDQCSIIIRCVTDVIHERLIATVDCESSTGQHVAELLKKVLLELNIDT
;
A
#
# COMPACT_ATOMS: atom_id res chain seq x y z
N LEU A 1 -3.21 9.94 -18.14
CA LEU A 1 -2.98 10.98 -17.10
C LEU A 1 -2.02 12.07 -17.56
N THR A 2 -0.79 11.75 -17.96
CA THR A 2 0.24 12.73 -18.35
C THR A 2 -0.15 13.63 -19.54
N ALA A 3 -0.90 13.10 -20.51
CA ALA A 3 -1.35 13.86 -21.67
C ALA A 3 -2.41 14.93 -21.30
N ALA A 4 -3.34 14.61 -20.39
CA ALA A 4 -4.36 15.53 -19.91
C ALA A 4 -3.74 16.71 -19.13
N CYS A 5 -2.74 16.43 -18.27
CA CYS A 5 -2.03 17.46 -17.52
C CYS A 5 -1.24 18.43 -18.44
N LYS A 6 -0.65 17.92 -19.53
CA LYS A 6 0.05 18.76 -20.53
C LYS A 6 -0.91 19.65 -21.31
N HIS A 7 -2.10 19.14 -21.65
CA HIS A 7 -3.12 19.89 -22.37
C HIS A 7 -3.66 21.07 -21.54
N LEU A 8 -3.93 20.84 -20.25
CA LEU A 8 -4.37 21.88 -19.31
C LEU A 8 -3.34 22.98 -19.07
N HIS A 9 -2.05 22.62 -18.95
CA HIS A 9 -0.96 23.59 -18.82
C HIS A 9 -0.85 24.54 -20.02
N ARG A 10 -1.06 24.02 -21.24
CA ARG A 10 -0.97 24.81 -22.48
C ARG A 10 -2.13 25.80 -22.60
N GLN A 11 -3.34 25.40 -22.23
CA GLN A 11 -4.53 26.27 -22.26
C GLN A 11 -4.45 27.46 -21.27
N GLN A 12 -3.75 27.31 -20.15
CA GLN A 12 -3.60 28.39 -19.17
C GLN A 12 -2.61 29.47 -19.61
N HIS A 13 -1.57 29.10 -20.36
CA HIS A 13 -0.59 30.07 -20.88
C HIS A 13 -1.21 30.95 -21.99
N GLU A 14 -2.22 30.46 -22.70
CA GLU A 14 -2.89 31.17 -23.79
C GLU A 14 -4.01 32.11 -23.30
N THR A 15 -4.59 31.88 -22.13
CA THR A 15 -5.79 32.61 -21.67
C THR A 15 -5.53 33.83 -20.78
N GLY A 16 -4.29 34.12 -20.39
CA GLY A 16 -3.89 35.41 -19.77
C GLY A 16 -4.61 35.80 -18.46
N ALA A 17 -5.51 34.97 -17.94
CA ALA A 17 -6.35 35.28 -16.81
C ALA A 17 -5.58 35.11 -15.50
N LYS A 18 -5.07 36.22 -14.97
CA LYS A 18 -4.59 36.33 -13.59
C LYS A 18 -5.80 36.36 -12.64
N GLY A 19 -6.46 35.23 -12.45
CA GLY A 19 -7.63 35.10 -11.59
C GLY A 19 -7.61 33.80 -10.79
N ARG A 20 -8.06 33.88 -9.53
CA ARG A 20 -8.30 32.76 -8.59
C ARG A 20 -9.45 31.85 -9.03
N GLY A 21 -9.46 31.43 -10.28
CA GLY A 21 -10.57 30.75 -10.94
C GLY A 21 -10.09 29.54 -11.72
N SER A 22 -9.66 28.51 -10.99
CA SER A 22 -9.78 27.09 -11.35
C SER A 22 -9.03 26.33 -10.26
N LEU A 23 -9.71 26.01 -9.16
CA LEU A 23 -9.18 25.10 -8.14
C LEU A 23 -9.14 23.69 -8.73
N VAL A 24 -8.25 23.46 -9.69
CA VAL A 24 -7.73 22.12 -9.91
C VAL A 24 -6.73 21.93 -8.77
N THR A 25 -7.18 21.30 -7.69
CA THR A 25 -6.33 20.96 -6.55
C THR A 25 -5.38 19.84 -6.97
N LEU A 26 -4.42 20.16 -7.84
CA LEU A 26 -3.34 19.25 -8.18
C LEU A 26 -2.42 19.20 -6.97
N LEU A 27 -2.66 18.23 -6.08
CA LEU A 27 -1.66 17.84 -5.11
C LEU A 27 -0.40 17.44 -5.88
N SER A 28 0.76 17.93 -5.45
CA SER A 28 2.02 17.46 -6.03
C SER A 28 2.15 15.95 -5.81
N LYS A 29 2.96 15.28 -6.64
CA LYS A 29 3.27 13.85 -6.47
C LYS A 29 3.71 13.55 -5.03
N ASP A 30 4.54 14.42 -4.46
CA ASP A 30 5.07 14.24 -3.11
C ASP A 30 4.00 14.41 -2.05
N THR A 31 3.11 15.39 -2.19
CA THR A 31 1.99 15.59 -1.26
C THR A 31 1.02 14.41 -1.32
N PHE A 32 0.71 13.92 -2.52
CA PHE A 32 -0.15 12.75 -2.68
C PHE A 32 0.46 11.50 -2.05
N ASN A 33 1.74 11.22 -2.32
CA ASN A 33 2.44 10.07 -1.74
C ASN A 33 2.45 10.13 -0.21
N LYS A 34 2.71 11.29 0.39
CA LYS A 34 2.64 11.47 1.85
C LYS A 34 1.26 11.15 2.41
N VAL A 35 0.20 11.56 1.72
CA VAL A 35 -1.17 11.24 2.14
C VAL A 35 -1.43 9.74 2.07
N VAL A 36 -1.00 9.09 0.99
CA VAL A 36 -1.10 7.62 0.83
C VAL A 36 -0.32 6.91 1.94
N ASP A 37 0.89 7.35 2.25
CA ASP A 37 1.74 6.75 3.29
C ASP A 37 1.08 6.87 4.68
N VAL A 38 0.52 8.03 5.02
CA VAL A 38 -0.20 8.23 6.28
C VAL A 38 -1.44 7.33 6.36
N ILE A 39 -2.24 7.25 5.29
CA ILE A 39 -3.41 6.37 5.26
C ILE A 39 -3.00 4.91 5.40
N SER A 40 -1.94 4.49 4.71
CA SER A 40 -1.38 3.14 4.80
C SER A 40 -0.95 2.79 6.23
N GLN A 41 -0.25 3.71 6.92
CA GLN A 41 0.15 3.53 8.32
C GLN A 41 -1.06 3.42 9.25
N LEU A 42 -2.11 4.23 9.05
CA LEU A 42 -3.34 4.16 9.84
C LEU A 42 -4.06 2.82 9.66
N ILE A 43 -4.20 2.35 8.41
CA ILE A 43 -4.80 1.04 8.11
C ILE A 43 -4.00 -0.08 8.78
N LYS A 44 -2.67 -0.04 8.66
CA LYS A 44 -1.77 -1.02 9.28
C LYS A 44 -1.90 -1.04 10.81
N ALA A 45 -2.02 0.12 11.45
CA ALA A 45 -2.22 0.21 12.89
C ALA A 45 -3.56 -0.41 13.33
N ILE A 46 -4.63 -0.19 12.56
CA ILE A 46 -5.94 -0.82 12.79
C ILE A 46 -5.82 -2.35 12.68
N ILE A 47 -5.19 -2.86 11.63
CA ILE A 47 -4.99 -4.30 11.44
C ILE A 47 -4.19 -4.90 12.61
N ALA A 48 -3.11 -4.24 13.04
CA ALA A 48 -2.31 -4.71 14.15
C ALA A 48 -3.09 -4.75 15.48
N GLU A 49 -4.04 -3.84 15.69
CA GLU A 49 -4.96 -3.90 16.82
C GLU A 49 -5.96 -5.07 16.68
N GLU A 50 -6.58 -5.26 15.50
CA GLU A 50 -7.47 -6.40 15.22
C GLU A 50 -6.78 -7.75 15.52
N VAL A 51 -5.53 -7.89 15.07
CA VAL A 51 -4.74 -9.12 15.28
C VAL A 51 -4.39 -9.34 16.75
N ARG A 52 -4.00 -8.28 17.47
CA ARG A 52 -3.73 -8.37 18.92
C ARG A 52 -4.97 -8.73 19.72
N GLN A 53 -6.13 -8.18 19.36
CA GLN A 53 -7.40 -8.51 20.01
C GLN A 53 -7.84 -9.96 19.74
N ALA A 54 -7.61 -10.47 18.53
CA ALA A 54 -7.91 -11.86 18.19
C ALA A 54 -7.05 -12.88 18.96
N GLY A 55 -5.84 -12.49 19.39
CA GLY A 55 -4.89 -13.33 20.13
C GLY A 55 -4.23 -14.45 19.31
N MET A 56 -4.87 -14.90 18.22
CA MET A 56 -4.34 -15.84 17.25
C MET A 56 -4.67 -15.39 15.83
N PHE A 57 -3.77 -15.71 14.91
CA PHE A 57 -3.94 -15.44 13.49
C PHE A 57 -3.25 -16.50 12.65
N SER A 58 -3.70 -16.63 11.41
CA SER A 58 -3.02 -17.38 10.37
C SER A 58 -2.44 -16.42 9.34
N VAL A 59 -1.34 -16.84 8.71
CA VAL A 59 -0.71 -16.12 7.61
C VAL A 59 -0.94 -16.89 6.31
N GLN A 60 -1.27 -16.16 5.24
CA GLN A 60 -1.29 -16.66 3.88
C GLN A 60 -0.27 -15.88 3.06
N SER A 61 0.46 -16.58 2.21
CA SER A 61 1.56 -16.03 1.42
C SER A 61 1.43 -16.57 0.00
N ASP A 62 0.97 -15.73 -0.93
CA ASP A 62 0.75 -16.12 -2.31
C ASP A 62 1.70 -15.36 -3.24
N THR A 63 2.48 -16.09 -4.04
CA THR A 63 3.37 -15.53 -5.05
C THR A 63 2.69 -15.49 -6.42
N THR A 64 2.69 -14.34 -7.05
CA THR A 64 2.24 -14.15 -8.44
C THR A 64 3.34 -13.50 -9.25
N GLN A 65 3.51 -13.95 -10.50
CA GLN A 65 4.42 -13.28 -11.42
C GLN A 65 3.73 -12.04 -12.01
N ASP A 66 4.38 -10.88 -11.92
CA ASP A 66 3.85 -9.63 -12.46
C ASP A 66 4.06 -9.52 -13.98
N VAL A 67 3.54 -8.44 -14.58
CA VAL A 67 3.67 -8.17 -16.03
C VAL A 67 5.12 -7.95 -16.48
N SER A 68 6.05 -7.73 -15.55
CA SER A 68 7.48 -7.57 -15.80
C SER A 68 8.29 -8.86 -15.58
N SER A 69 7.60 -10.00 -15.39
CA SER A 69 8.19 -11.31 -15.07
C SER A 69 8.88 -11.37 -13.71
N LYS A 70 8.59 -10.44 -12.80
CA LYS A 70 9.07 -10.47 -11.42
C LYS A 70 8.07 -11.14 -10.52
N ASP A 71 8.54 -11.98 -9.62
CA ASP A 71 7.69 -12.61 -8.62
C ASP A 71 7.37 -11.60 -7.52
N GLN A 72 6.08 -11.42 -7.23
CA GLN A 72 5.59 -10.64 -6.10
C GLN A 72 4.89 -11.56 -5.12
N CYS A 73 5.21 -11.41 -3.84
CA CYS A 73 4.60 -12.15 -2.75
C CYS A 73 3.59 -11.24 -2.03
N SER A 74 2.34 -11.66 -2.03
CA SER A 74 1.28 -11.06 -1.21
C SER A 74 1.23 -11.75 0.15
N ILE A 75 1.21 -10.95 1.21
CA ILE A 75 1.12 -11.44 2.59
C ILE A 75 -0.21 -10.99 3.17
N ILE A 76 -1.00 -11.96 3.59
CA ILE A 76 -2.34 -11.78 4.13
C ILE A 76 -2.37 -12.33 5.55
N ILE A 77 -2.97 -11.58 6.47
CA ILE A 77 -3.31 -12.06 7.80
C ILE A 77 -4.80 -12.35 7.85
N ARG A 78 -5.13 -13.51 8.41
CA ARG A 78 -6.49 -13.90 8.74
C ARG A 78 -6.62 -14.16 10.24
N CYS A 79 -7.48 -13.42 10.92
CA CYS A 79 -7.73 -13.56 12.36
C CYS A 79 -9.23 -13.59 12.66
N VAL A 80 -9.59 -14.01 13.89
CA VAL A 80 -10.98 -14.12 14.34
C VAL A 80 -11.13 -13.41 15.67
N THR A 81 -11.96 -12.38 15.71
CA THR A 81 -12.43 -11.74 16.95
C THR A 81 -13.84 -12.27 17.22
N ASP A 82 -14.87 -11.45 16.99
CA ASP A 82 -16.29 -11.79 16.86
C ASP A 82 -16.66 -12.20 15.43
N VAL A 83 -15.95 -11.66 14.43
CA VAL A 83 -16.05 -12.00 13.02
C VAL A 83 -14.69 -12.39 12.46
N ILE A 84 -14.69 -12.92 11.24
CA ILE A 84 -13.46 -13.26 10.52
C ILE A 84 -12.94 -12.00 9.82
N HIS A 85 -11.69 -11.64 10.09
CA HIS A 85 -10.97 -10.58 9.41
C HIS A 85 -9.91 -11.17 8.50
N GLU A 86 -9.89 -10.77 7.24
CA GLU A 86 -8.83 -11.09 6.27
C GLU A 86 -8.27 -9.78 5.73
N ARG A 87 -6.94 -9.61 5.81
CA ARG A 87 -6.25 -8.35 5.61
C ARG A 87 -4.98 -8.54 4.81
N LEU A 88 -4.92 -7.95 3.62
CA LEU A 88 -3.66 -7.80 2.88
C LEU A 88 -2.78 -6.77 3.61
N ILE A 89 -1.60 -7.18 4.05
CA ILE A 89 -0.71 -6.33 4.85
C ILE A 89 0.52 -5.85 4.08
N ALA A 90 0.96 -6.64 3.08
CA ALA A 90 2.08 -6.27 2.22
C ALA A 90 2.01 -6.99 0.87
N THR A 91 2.52 -6.33 -0.15
CA THR A 91 2.96 -6.94 -1.40
C THR A 91 4.44 -6.61 -1.53
N VAL A 92 5.28 -7.64 -1.55
CA VAL A 92 6.74 -7.50 -1.57
C VAL A 92 7.31 -8.19 -2.80
N ASP A 93 8.36 -7.63 -3.37
CA ASP A 93 9.10 -8.32 -4.43
C ASP A 93 9.76 -9.56 -3.82
N CYS A 94 9.57 -10.70 -4.48
CA CYS A 94 10.08 -12.00 -4.07
C CYS A 94 11.22 -12.39 -5.01
N GLU A 95 12.45 -12.14 -4.60
CA GLU A 95 13.62 -12.43 -5.45
C GLU A 95 13.97 -13.93 -5.46
N SER A 96 13.45 -14.67 -4.49
CA SER A 96 13.69 -16.11 -4.32
C SER A 96 12.45 -16.82 -3.79
N SER A 97 12.06 -17.91 -4.45
CA SER A 97 10.95 -18.78 -4.02
C SER A 97 11.34 -19.81 -2.95
N THR A 98 12.52 -19.66 -2.33
CA THR A 98 12.93 -20.57 -1.25
C THR A 98 12.10 -20.33 0.01
N GLY A 99 11.77 -21.39 0.73
CA GLY A 99 10.97 -21.28 1.96
C GLY A 99 11.63 -20.38 3.02
N GLN A 100 12.97 -20.37 3.07
CA GLN A 100 13.72 -19.50 3.98
C GLN A 100 13.52 -18.01 3.64
N HIS A 101 13.62 -17.63 2.37
CA HIS A 101 13.45 -16.24 1.95
C HIS A 101 12.04 -15.74 2.25
N VAL A 102 11.02 -16.55 1.97
CA VAL A 102 9.63 -16.21 2.28
C VAL A 102 9.41 -16.06 3.79
N ALA A 103 10.01 -16.92 4.61
CA ALA A 103 9.92 -16.82 6.07
C ALA A 103 10.61 -15.55 6.61
N GLU A 104 11.75 -15.16 6.05
CA GLU A 104 12.47 -13.93 6.40
C GLU A 104 11.67 -12.67 6.00
N LEU A 105 11.07 -12.66 4.80
CA LEU A 105 10.17 -11.61 4.34
C LEU A 105 8.96 -11.46 5.27
N LEU A 106 8.32 -12.58 5.63
CA LEU A 106 7.21 -12.59 6.55
C LEU A 106 7.60 -12.01 7.91
N LYS A 107 8.72 -12.49 8.49
CA LYS A 107 9.21 -11.99 9.78
C LYS A 107 9.46 -10.49 9.76
N LYS A 108 10.07 -9.98 8.69
CA LYS A 108 10.30 -8.54 8.52
C LYS A 108 8.98 -7.77 8.52
N VAL A 109 7.99 -8.22 7.75
CA VAL A 109 6.68 -7.56 7.66
C VAL A 109 5.93 -7.58 9.00
N LEU A 110 5.95 -8.70 9.73
CA LEU A 110 5.30 -8.81 11.03
C LEU A 110 5.95 -7.88 12.08
N LEU A 111 7.28 -7.77 12.07
CA LEU A 111 8.03 -6.84 12.93
C LEU A 111 7.71 -5.37 12.60
N GLU A 112 7.64 -5.01 11.32
CA GLU A 112 7.29 -3.64 10.88
C GLU A 112 5.88 -3.23 11.32
N LEU A 113 4.97 -4.19 11.48
CA LEU A 113 3.59 -3.98 11.91
C LEU A 113 3.41 -4.11 13.44
N ASN A 114 4.46 -4.48 14.17
CA ASN A 114 4.40 -4.81 15.60
C ASN A 114 3.33 -5.86 15.94
N ILE A 115 3.17 -6.86 15.08
CA ILE A 115 2.18 -7.94 15.25
C ILE A 115 2.75 -9.12 16.03
N ASP A 116 4.05 -9.41 15.85
CA ASP A 116 4.74 -10.51 16.49
C ASP A 116 6.15 -10.06 16.91
N THR A 117 6.48 -10.20 18.19
CA THR A 117 7.73 -9.72 18.84
C THR A 117 8.47 -10.86 19.50
#